data_AF-D9CI29-F1
#
_entry.id   AF-D9CI29-F1
#
_cell.length_a   1.000
_cell.length_b   1.000
_cell.length_c   1.000
_cell.angle_alpha   90.00
_cell.angle_beta   90.00
_cell.angle_gamma   90.00
#
_symmetry.space_group_name_H-M   'P 1'
#
loop_
_entity.id
_entity.type
_entity.pdbx_description
1 polymer ?
#
loop_
_entity_poly.entity_id
_entity_poly.type
_entity_poly.pdbx_seq_one_letter_code
_entity_poly.pdbx_strand_id
1 'polypeptide(L)'
;DFDWEYPNRQGVGCNTINKNDTANLLSFLQELRKDPVGAKLVLSTATSIQPWNDTNGTPSTDLSGFAQVFDFIAIMNYNIFGPSSASVGPNAP
;
A
#
# COMPACT_ATOMS: atom_id res chain seq x y z
N ASP A 1 -2.10 4.59 -11.36
CA ASP A 1 -2.31 4.63 -9.91
C ASP A 1 -2.62 3.22 -9.43
N PHE A 2 -1.96 2.76 -8.38
CA PHE A 2 -2.13 1.42 -7.81
C PHE A 2 -2.86 1.51 -6.47
N ASP A 3 -3.98 0.82 -6.36
CA ASP A 3 -4.83 0.82 -5.17
C ASP A 3 -5.06 -0.62 -4.67
N TRP A 4 -4.01 -1.22 -4.10
CA TRP A 4 -4.07 -2.57 -3.54
C TRP A 4 -4.25 -2.49 -2.03
N GLU A 5 -5.39 -2.96 -1.54
CA GLU A 5 -5.77 -2.98 -0.12
C GLU A 5 -5.79 -4.40 0.51
N TYR A 6 -4.72 -4.91 1.13
CA TYR A 6 -3.37 -4.35 1.24
C TYR A 6 -2.35 -5.48 1.05
N PRO A 7 -1.17 -5.20 0.46
CA PRO A 7 -0.07 -6.16 0.42
C PRO A 7 0.28 -6.72 1.80
N ASN A 8 0.26 -8.05 1.92
CA ASN A 8 0.53 -8.81 3.13
C ASN A 8 -0.27 -8.36 4.37
N ARG A 9 -1.47 -7.79 4.18
CA ARG A 9 -2.35 -7.40 5.28
C ARG A 9 -3.81 -7.52 4.87
N GLN A 10 -4.60 -8.09 5.78
CA GLN A 10 -6.04 -8.22 5.55
C GLN A 10 -6.70 -6.85 5.40
N GLY A 11 -7.35 -6.64 4.26
CA GLY A 11 -8.31 -5.56 4.02
C GLY A 11 -9.74 -6.06 4.29
N VAL A 12 -10.69 -5.69 3.44
CA VAL A 12 -12.07 -6.15 3.55
C VAL A 12 -12.20 -7.66 3.29
N GLY A 13 -12.94 -8.38 4.15
CA GLY A 13 -13.51 -9.69 3.84
C GLY A 13 -12.49 -10.83 3.68
N CYS A 14 -12.39 -11.38 2.47
CA CYS A 14 -11.75 -12.65 2.13
C CYS A 14 -10.56 -12.50 1.16
N ASN A 15 -9.89 -11.35 1.17
CA ASN A 15 -8.69 -11.13 0.35
C ASN A 15 -7.67 -12.25 0.57
N THR A 16 -7.13 -12.78 -0.53
CA THR A 16 -6.02 -13.74 -0.46
C THR A 16 -4.75 -12.96 -0.13
N ILE A 17 -4.01 -13.44 0.86
CA ILE A 17 -2.79 -12.80 1.35
C ILE A 17 -1.61 -13.73 1.11
N ASN A 18 -0.49 -13.16 0.66
CA ASN A 18 0.79 -13.83 0.66
C ASN A 18 1.84 -13.00 1.42
N LYS A 19 2.69 -13.68 2.20
CA LYS A 19 3.82 -13.05 2.91
C LYS A 19 4.79 -12.30 1.98
N ASN A 20 4.80 -12.64 0.70
CA ASN A 20 5.66 -12.05 -0.30
C ASN A 20 4.99 -10.90 -1.09
N ASP A 21 3.72 -10.56 -0.84
CA ASP A 21 2.97 -9.56 -1.62
C ASP A 21 3.71 -8.23 -1.72
N THR A 22 4.18 -7.69 -0.59
CA THR A 22 4.91 -6.41 -0.55
C THR A 22 6.21 -6.47 -1.36
N ALA A 23 7.00 -7.54 -1.23
CA ALA A 23 8.24 -7.71 -1.97
C ALA A 23 8.01 -7.89 -3.47
N ASN A 24 6.95 -8.62 -3.84
CA ASN A 24 6.56 -8.84 -5.23
C ASN A 24 6.04 -7.56 -5.87
N LEU A 25 5.25 -6.76 -5.15
CA LEU A 25 4.79 -5.45 -5.61
C LEU A 25 5.97 -4.53 -5.91
N LEU A 26 6.95 -4.43 -5.00
CA LEU A 26 8.16 -3.62 -5.22
C LEU A 26 8.93 -4.12 -6.46
N SER A 27 9.10 -5.43 -6.58
CA SER A 27 9.81 -6.04 -7.72
C SER A 27 9.11 -5.72 -9.05
N PHE A 28 7.78 -5.84 -9.10
CA PHE A 28 6.99 -5.45 -10.27
C PHE A 28 7.18 -3.99 -10.64
N LEU A 29 7.14 -3.07 -9.66
CA LEU A 29 7.32 -1.63 -9.91
C LEU A 29 8.73 -1.30 -10.39
N GLN A 30 9.75 -1.97 -9.86
CA GLN A 30 11.13 -1.84 -10.32
C GLN A 30 11.30 -2.32 -11.77
N GLU A 31 10.68 -3.44 -12.14
CA GLU A 31 10.67 -3.90 -13.54
C GLU A 31 9.90 -2.92 -14.45
N LEU A 32 8.76 -2.39 -13.98
CA LEU A 32 8.01 -1.37 -14.71
C LEU A 32 8.85 -0.12 -14.96
N ARG A 33 9.68 0.30 -14.01
CA ARG A 33 10.62 1.43 -14.19
C ARG A 33 11.77 1.14 -15.15
N LYS A 34 12.11 -0.12 -15.41
CA LYS A 34 13.13 -0.49 -16.40
C LYS A 34 12.59 -0.44 -17.83
N ASP A 35 11.28 -0.60 -18.02
CA ASP A 35 10.67 -0.51 -19.34
C ASP A 35 10.73 0.94 -19.88
N PRO A 36 11.14 1.18 -21.14
CA PRO A 36 11.25 2.54 -21.69
C PRO A 36 9.95 3.34 -21.72
N VAL A 37 8.80 2.68 -21.78
CA VAL A 37 7.48 3.31 -21.65
C VAL A 37 7.16 3.50 -20.17
N GLY A 38 7.33 2.46 -19.35
CA GLY A 38 7.05 2.50 -17.91
C GLY A 38 7.87 3.56 -17.14
N ALA A 39 9.11 3.80 -17.55
CA ALA A 39 9.97 4.86 -17.01
C ALA A 39 9.40 6.28 -17.22
N LYS A 40 8.51 6.47 -18.21
CA LYS A 40 7.88 7.77 -18.53
C LYS A 40 6.51 7.95 -17.90
N LEU A 41 5.95 6.90 -17.30
CA LEU A 41 4.64 6.95 -16.67
C LEU A 41 4.74 7.68 -15.33
N VAL A 42 3.68 8.42 -14.99
CA VAL A 42 3.46 8.85 -13.61
C VAL A 42 2.88 7.67 -12.84
N LEU A 43 3.63 7.16 -11.87
CA LEU A 43 3.20 6.08 -11.00
C LEU A 43 2.90 6.64 -9.62
N SER A 44 1.69 6.35 -9.17
CA SER A 44 1.22 6.69 -7.84
C SER A 44 0.54 5.49 -7.21
N THR A 45 0.32 5.56 -5.90
CA THR A 45 -0.42 4.55 -5.17
C THR A 45 -1.26 5.15 -4.06
N ALA A 46 -2.44 4.59 -3.85
CA ALA A 46 -3.23 4.80 -2.65
C ALA A 46 -2.79 3.80 -1.57
N THR A 47 -2.55 4.29 -0.35
CA THR A 47 -2.13 3.45 0.78
C THR A 47 -2.92 3.74 2.03
N SER A 48 -3.03 2.77 2.92
CA SER A 48 -3.45 3.01 4.30
C SER A 48 -2.47 3.93 5.04
N ILE A 49 -2.90 4.47 6.19
CA ILE A 49 -2.07 5.18 7.17
C ILE A 49 -0.87 4.34 7.69
N GLN A 50 -0.95 3.02 7.57
CA GLN A 50 0.17 2.10 7.70
C GLN A 50 0.34 1.44 6.32
N PRO A 51 1.28 1.91 5.46
CA PRO A 51 1.22 1.61 4.03
C PRO A 51 1.26 0.12 3.71
N TRP A 52 2.32 -0.59 4.13
CA TRP A 52 2.50 -2.01 3.83
C TRP A 52 3.19 -2.76 4.97
N ASN A 53 2.89 -4.05 5.06
CA ASN A 53 3.55 -4.96 5.99
C ASN A 53 4.83 -5.55 5.40
N ASP A 54 5.81 -5.85 6.26
CA ASP A 54 6.97 -6.69 5.95
C ASP A 54 6.55 -8.16 5.78
N THR A 55 7.51 -9.06 5.51
CA THR A 55 7.23 -10.49 5.31
C THR A 55 6.74 -11.20 6.56
N ASN A 56 6.89 -10.60 7.74
CA ASN A 56 6.37 -11.12 9.01
C ASN A 56 4.93 -10.68 9.28
N GLY A 57 4.33 -9.88 8.39
CA GLY A 57 2.98 -9.35 8.57
C GLY A 57 2.92 -8.18 9.57
N THR A 58 4.05 -7.54 9.84
CA THR A 58 4.15 -6.36 10.71
C THR A 58 4.39 -5.10 9.88
N PRO A 59 4.01 -3.90 10.33
CA PRO A 59 4.26 -2.68 9.57
C PRO A 59 5.74 -2.55 9.20
N SER A 60 6.04 -2.37 7.90
CA SER A 60 7.43 -2.27 7.45
C SER A 60 8.10 -1.03 8.04
N THR A 61 9.33 -1.17 8.49
CA THR A 61 10.19 -0.06 8.96
C THR A 61 11.01 0.57 7.84
N ASP A 62 11.07 -0.07 6.67
CA ASP A 62 11.74 0.42 5.48
C ASP A 62 10.81 0.34 4.26
N LEU A 63 10.52 1.50 3.68
CA LEU A 63 9.76 1.66 2.45
C LEU A 63 10.54 2.45 1.38
N SER A 64 11.86 2.62 1.58
CA SER A 64 12.72 3.45 0.72
C SER A 64 12.71 2.97 -0.73
N GLY A 65 12.61 1.66 -0.97
CA GLY A 65 12.47 1.10 -2.33
C GLY A 65 11.22 1.59 -3.05
N PHE A 66 10.10 1.76 -2.35
CA PHE A 66 8.87 2.30 -2.94
C PHE A 66 8.97 3.80 -3.26
N ALA A 67 9.67 4.56 -2.42
CA ALA A 67 9.92 5.98 -2.65
C ALA A 67 10.79 6.25 -3.89
N GLN A 68 11.55 5.26 -4.36
CA GLN A 68 12.34 5.36 -5.60
C GLN A 68 11.54 5.09 -6.87
N VAL A 69 10.40 4.39 -6.76
CA VAL A 69 9.62 3.94 -7.93
C VAL A 69 8.30 4.67 -8.10
N PHE A 70 7.72 5.23 -7.03
CA PHE A 70 6.53 6.07 -7.12
C PHE A 70 6.88 7.56 -7.20
N ASP A 71 6.11 8.30 -8.02
CA ASP A 71 6.17 9.75 -8.11
C ASP A 71 5.49 10.42 -6.92
N PHE A 72 4.37 9.85 -6.45
CA PHE A 72 3.70 10.29 -5.23
C PHE A 72 2.85 9.18 -4.61
N ILE A 73 2.55 9.34 -3.32
CA ILE A 73 1.71 8.44 -2.53
C ILE A 73 0.51 9.22 -2.02
N ALA A 74 -0.69 8.70 -2.28
CA ALA A 74 -1.94 9.22 -1.76
C ALA A 74 -2.34 8.42 -0.51
N ILE A 75 -2.17 9.01 0.67
CA ILE A 75 -2.53 8.34 1.92
C ILE A 75 -4.04 8.45 2.12
N MET A 76 -4.71 7.31 2.26
CA MET A 76 -6.11 7.18 2.64
C MET A 76 -6.26 7.43 4.15
N ASN A 77 -6.07 8.68 4.56
CA ASN A 77 -6.16 9.14 5.96
C ASN A 77 -7.61 9.32 6.44
N TYR A 78 -8.45 8.35 6.13
CA TYR A 78 -9.88 8.30 6.46
C TYR A 78 -10.28 6.85 6.79
N ASN A 79 -11.56 6.62 7.12
CA ASN A 79 -12.08 5.34 7.60
C ASN A 79 -11.44 4.88 8.93
N ILE A 80 -11.03 5.82 9.77
CA ILE A 80 -10.43 5.54 11.10
C ILE A 80 -11.51 5.13 12.12
N PHE A 81 -12.64 5.83 12.12
CA PHE A 81 -13.83 5.46 12.89
C PHE A 81 -15.02 5.29 11.94
N GLY A 82 -15.83 4.26 12.17
CA GLY A 82 -17.00 3.94 11.36
C GLY A 82 -18.01 3.07 12.09
N PRO A 83 -19.05 2.56 11.40
CA PRO A 83 -20.10 1.75 12.03
C PRO A 83 -19.61 0.47 12.74
N SER A 84 -18.43 -0.03 12.39
CA SER A 84 -17.80 -1.20 13.00
C SER A 84 -16.93 -0.86 14.23
N SER A 85 -16.73 0.42 14.55
CA SER A 85 -15.93 0.85 15.70
C SER A 85 -16.68 0.63 17.02
N ALA A 86 -15.96 0.30 18.09
CA ALA A 86 -16.56 0.07 19.42
C ALA A 86 -17.15 1.34 20.06
N SER A 87 -16.72 2.52 19.61
CA SER A 87 -17.19 3.82 20.07
C SER A 87 -17.29 4.79 18.90
N VAL A 88 -18.08 5.86 19.08
CA VAL A 88 -18.13 6.96 18.11
C VAL A 88 -16.80 7.71 18.10
N GLY A 89 -16.40 8.20 16.92
CA GLY A 89 -15.20 9.00 16.72
C GLY A 89 -15.15 9.60 15.32
N PRO A 90 -14.20 10.49 15.04
CA PRO A 90 -14.08 11.15 13.74
C PRO A 90 -13.58 10.18 12.66
N ASN A 91 -14.17 10.22 11.47
CA ASN A 91 -13.74 9.38 10.34
C ASN A 91 -12.29 9.65 9.91
N ALA A 92 -11.84 10.90 10.02
CA ALA A 92 -10.52 11.38 9.61
C ALA A 92 -10.04 12.47 10.62
N PRO A 93 -9.45 12.08 11.77
CA PRO A 93 -8.92 13.01 12.77
C PRO A 93 -7.68 13.79 12.31
#